data_AF-A0A351AG33-F1
#
_entry.id   AF-A0A351AG33-F1
#
_cell.length_a   1.000
_cell.length_b   1.000
_cell.length_c   1.000
_cell.angle_alpha   90.00
_cell.angle_beta   90.00
_cell.angle_gamma   90.00
#
_symmetry.space_group_name_H-M   'P 1'
#
loop_
_entity.id
_entity.type
_entity.pdbx_description
1 polymer ?
#
loop_
_entity_poly.entity_id
_entity_poly.type
_entity_poly.pdbx_seq_one_letter_code
_entity_poly.pdbx_strand_id
1 'polypeptide(L)'
;MISALLATAALPSRFQLVAPLALPPVRVDTRMAKYGVAQEMAAQQNLQARMLWIDATANLDRVNSAEKIDTLVNKIADAGFNTVVYDVKPIVGRTTYPSALADRLTAWREARMDPNFDPMPEFVKTARARGLGLYVALNAFSEGHLFAKQQAGPNSPFGDPGWGYRHPELQSVIYVAYPTLGGLRLHPSVDPAAWDTPLALFAKIPTQTITGPTATVDANLRVIATQEGLPATLAAGQRLLVGRAAGHGFIASLAPGANLSLGSEAAWMRTGEADNQVPLMMNPHLKANQDRAISFLKELADKYDIDGLIYDDRLRFN
;
A
#
# COMPACT_ATOMS: atom_id res chain seq x y z
N MET A 1 -35.54 3.40 64.06
CA MET A 1 -35.95 3.40 62.64
C MET A 1 -35.23 4.53 61.95
N ILE A 2 -34.36 4.25 60.97
CA ILE A 2 -34.15 5.04 59.75
C ILE A 2 -33.37 4.09 58.84
N SER A 3 -34.10 3.51 57.88
CA SER A 3 -33.57 2.67 56.81
C SER A 3 -33.21 3.63 55.67
N ALA A 4 -31.93 3.81 55.38
CA ALA A 4 -31.49 4.58 54.23
C ALA A 4 -31.40 3.65 53.02
N LEU A 5 -32.32 3.84 52.06
CA LEU A 5 -32.26 3.22 50.73
C LEU A 5 -30.97 3.65 50.01
N LEU A 6 -30.04 2.72 49.82
CA LEU A 6 -29.00 2.80 48.79
C LEU A 6 -29.56 2.17 47.52
N ALA A 7 -30.22 2.97 46.68
CA ALA A 7 -30.52 2.57 45.31
C ALA A 7 -29.21 2.59 44.50
N THR A 8 -28.62 1.42 44.26
CA THR A 8 -27.54 1.26 43.28
C THR A 8 -28.09 1.47 41.88
N ALA A 9 -28.04 2.70 41.37
CA ALA A 9 -28.34 2.96 39.96
C ALA A 9 -27.34 2.19 39.10
N ALA A 10 -27.84 1.24 38.30
CA ALA A 10 -27.02 0.52 37.33
C ALA A 10 -26.41 1.53 36.35
N LEU A 11 -25.07 1.58 36.29
CA LEU A 11 -24.39 2.45 35.35
C LEU A 11 -24.77 2.04 33.92
N PRO A 12 -25.13 3.00 33.04
CA PRO A 12 -25.46 2.69 31.67
C PRO A 12 -24.29 1.99 30.97
N SER A 13 -24.62 1.11 30.02
CA SER A 13 -23.64 0.42 29.18
C SER A 13 -22.67 1.43 28.57
N ARG A 14 -21.37 1.11 28.60
CA ARG A 14 -20.34 1.90 27.90
C ARG A 14 -20.51 1.84 26.39
N PHE A 15 -21.23 0.85 25.86
CA PHE A 15 -21.58 0.78 24.46
C PHE A 15 -22.97 1.36 24.25
N GLN A 16 -23.05 2.54 23.65
CA GLN A 16 -24.31 3.22 23.36
C GLN A 16 -24.46 3.44 21.85
N LEU A 17 -25.71 3.45 21.38
CA LEU A 17 -26.01 3.87 20.02
C LEU A 17 -25.94 5.40 19.96
N VAL A 18 -25.14 5.93 19.04
CA VAL A 18 -25.02 7.35 18.74
C VAL A 18 -25.21 7.57 17.24
N ALA A 19 -25.83 8.68 16.86
CA ALA A 19 -26.03 9.06 15.47
C ALA A 19 -25.25 10.36 15.15
N PRO A 20 -23.91 10.28 15.01
CA PRO A 20 -23.08 11.47 14.74
C PRO A 20 -23.21 11.99 13.30
N LEU A 21 -23.86 11.21 12.44
CA LEU A 21 -24.13 11.47 11.03
C LEU A 21 -25.62 11.24 10.76
N ALA A 22 -26.15 11.74 9.65
CA ALA A 22 -27.52 11.50 9.19
C ALA A 22 -27.68 10.06 8.62
N LEU A 23 -27.19 9.08 9.37
CA LEU A 23 -27.13 7.66 9.05
C LEU A 23 -27.67 6.85 10.24
N PRO A 24 -28.00 5.56 10.06
CA PRO A 24 -28.39 4.70 11.18
C PRO A 24 -27.38 4.78 12.35
N PRO A 25 -27.85 4.75 13.61
CA PRO A 25 -26.98 4.89 14.77
C PRO A 25 -25.90 3.80 14.81
N VAL A 26 -24.68 4.20 15.15
CA VAL A 26 -23.53 3.31 15.35
C VAL A 26 -23.31 3.06 16.83
N ARG A 27 -22.90 1.84 17.19
CA ARG A 27 -22.56 1.48 18.57
C ARG A 27 -21.14 1.96 18.88
N VAL A 28 -21.00 2.86 19.83
CA VAL A 28 -19.72 3.47 20.22
C VAL A 28 -19.42 3.17 21.69
N ASP A 29 -18.15 2.92 22.02
CA ASP A 29 -17.66 2.87 23.41
C ASP A 29 -17.58 4.30 23.96
N THR A 30 -18.65 4.78 24.60
CA THR A 30 -18.78 6.15 25.10
C THR A 30 -17.80 6.51 26.20
N ARG A 31 -17.17 5.53 26.87
CA ARG A 31 -16.13 5.80 27.86
C ARG A 31 -14.79 6.09 27.21
N MET A 32 -14.46 5.37 26.13
CA MET A 32 -13.21 5.58 25.39
C MET A 32 -13.32 6.69 24.34
N ALA A 33 -14.49 6.87 23.73
CA ALA A 33 -14.73 7.86 22.69
C ALA A 33 -14.92 9.31 23.21
N LYS A 34 -15.10 9.49 24.52
CA LYS A 34 -15.30 10.79 25.17
C LYS A 34 -14.18 11.14 26.17
N TYR A 35 -13.04 10.46 26.11
CA TYR A 35 -12.00 10.69 27.09
C TYR A 35 -11.27 12.02 26.82
N GLY A 36 -11.36 12.95 27.77
CA GLY A 36 -10.61 14.21 27.77
C GLY A 36 -11.42 15.44 27.37
N VAL A 37 -11.07 16.57 27.99
CA VAL A 37 -11.73 17.88 27.81
C VAL A 37 -11.79 18.31 26.34
N ALA A 38 -10.77 17.99 25.53
CA ALA A 38 -10.74 18.30 24.10
C ALA A 38 -11.84 17.58 23.31
N GLN A 39 -12.12 16.31 23.62
CA GLN A 39 -13.11 15.51 22.90
C GLN A 39 -14.54 15.89 23.31
N GLU A 40 -14.77 16.18 24.59
CA GLU A 40 -16.06 16.70 25.07
C GLU A 40 -16.33 18.09 24.51
N MET A 41 -15.34 18.98 24.50
CA MET A 41 -15.47 20.32 23.92
C MET A 41 -15.68 20.25 22.41
N ALA A 42 -14.97 19.37 21.69
CA ALA A 42 -15.19 19.16 20.26
C ALA A 42 -16.58 18.60 19.95
N ALA A 43 -17.11 17.70 20.79
CA ALA A 43 -18.47 17.20 20.63
C ALA A 43 -19.53 18.28 20.95
N GLN A 44 -19.36 19.04 22.04
CA GLN A 44 -20.29 20.10 22.45
C GLN A 44 -20.32 21.27 21.45
N GLN A 45 -19.17 21.61 20.88
CA GLN A 45 -19.00 22.70 19.92
C GLN A 45 -19.15 22.22 18.46
N ASN A 46 -19.44 20.93 18.24
CA ASN A 46 -19.53 20.31 16.91
C ASN A 46 -18.26 20.50 16.04
N LEU A 47 -17.09 20.51 16.68
CA LEU A 47 -15.76 20.67 16.07
C LEU A 47 -15.10 19.33 15.72
N GLN A 48 -15.80 18.20 15.91
CA GLN A 48 -15.24 16.90 15.57
C GLN A 48 -14.99 16.82 14.06
N ALA A 49 -13.75 16.53 13.69
CA ALA A 49 -13.39 16.27 12.30
C ALA A 49 -14.10 14.99 11.82
N ARG A 50 -14.89 15.13 10.76
CA ARG A 50 -15.56 14.04 10.05
C ARG A 50 -15.03 14.12 8.63
N MET A 51 -13.88 13.48 8.43
CA MET A 51 -13.09 13.55 7.21
C MET A 51 -13.42 12.37 6.31
N LEU A 52 -13.63 12.63 5.02
CA LEU A 52 -13.66 11.58 4.00
C LEU A 52 -12.43 11.71 3.09
N TRP A 53 -11.66 10.62 3.02
CA TRP A 53 -10.49 10.54 2.16
C TRP A 53 -10.86 9.94 0.79
N ILE A 54 -10.46 10.63 -0.29
CA ILE A 54 -10.69 10.23 -1.67
C ILE A 54 -9.35 9.89 -2.30
N ASP A 55 -9.08 8.59 -2.45
CA ASP A 55 -7.90 8.08 -3.18
C ASP A 55 -8.03 8.36 -4.68
N ALA A 56 -6.99 8.92 -5.29
CA ALA A 56 -6.98 9.27 -6.71
C ALA A 56 -7.12 8.04 -7.60
N THR A 57 -6.28 7.02 -7.39
CA THR A 57 -6.22 5.84 -8.26
C THR A 57 -7.48 4.99 -8.23
N ALA A 58 -8.20 4.97 -7.10
CA ALA A 58 -9.43 4.21 -6.92
C ALA A 58 -10.69 4.99 -7.32
N ASN A 59 -10.62 6.32 -7.44
CA ASN A 59 -11.77 7.18 -7.72
C ASN A 59 -11.56 8.11 -8.91
N LEU A 60 -10.55 7.86 -9.75
CA LEU A 60 -10.20 8.75 -10.88
C LEU A 60 -11.42 9.01 -11.78
N ASP A 61 -12.24 8.00 -12.03
CA ASP A 61 -13.49 8.08 -12.80
C ASP A 61 -14.62 8.83 -12.10
N ARG A 62 -14.58 8.95 -10.76
CA ARG A 62 -15.56 9.69 -9.95
C ARG A 62 -15.22 11.17 -9.80
N VAL A 63 -13.99 11.56 -10.14
CA VAL A 63 -13.48 12.93 -10.03
C VAL A 63 -13.01 13.49 -11.38
N ASN A 64 -13.42 12.88 -12.50
CA ASN A 64 -12.97 13.26 -13.84
C ASN A 64 -13.84 14.29 -14.57
N SER A 65 -14.85 14.87 -13.91
CA SER A 65 -15.64 15.98 -14.45
C SER A 65 -16.17 16.86 -13.32
N ALA A 66 -16.55 18.09 -13.66
CA ALA A 66 -17.08 19.03 -12.67
C ALA A 66 -18.39 18.52 -12.05
N GLU A 67 -19.29 17.95 -12.86
CA GLU A 67 -20.59 17.45 -12.42
C GLU A 67 -20.46 16.29 -11.44
N LYS A 68 -19.48 15.41 -11.67
CA LYS A 68 -19.24 14.27 -10.77
C LYS A 68 -18.63 14.73 -9.45
N ILE A 69 -17.70 15.68 -9.48
CA ILE A 69 -17.13 16.28 -8.27
C ILE A 69 -18.25 16.98 -7.48
N ASP A 70 -19.08 17.78 -8.14
CA ASP A 70 -20.19 18.47 -7.50
C ASP A 70 -21.16 17.48 -6.82
N THR A 71 -21.59 16.46 -7.57
CA THR A 71 -22.46 15.39 -7.05
C THR A 71 -21.82 14.67 -5.86
N LEU A 72 -20.53 14.34 -5.94
CA LEU A 72 -19.80 13.64 -4.90
C LEU A 72 -19.69 14.50 -3.63
N VAL A 73 -19.25 15.75 -3.76
CA VAL A 73 -19.05 16.66 -2.62
C VAL A 73 -20.37 17.00 -1.94
N ASN A 74 -21.45 17.23 -2.71
CA ASN A 74 -22.79 17.41 -2.15
C ASN A 74 -23.24 16.19 -1.34
N LYS A 75 -23.05 14.98 -1.87
CA LYS A 75 -23.37 13.73 -1.15
C LYS A 75 -22.54 13.55 0.13
N ILE A 76 -21.27 13.97 0.11
CA ILE A 76 -20.39 13.94 1.28
C ILE A 76 -20.93 14.87 2.38
N ALA A 77 -21.31 16.09 2.02
CA ALA A 77 -21.92 17.04 2.94
C ALA A 77 -23.26 16.51 3.50
N ASP A 78 -24.14 15.99 2.64
CA ASP A 78 -25.45 15.45 3.03
C ASP A 78 -25.31 14.24 3.97
N ALA A 79 -24.26 13.44 3.81
CA ALA A 79 -23.94 12.34 4.73
C ALA A 79 -23.43 12.81 6.10
N GLY A 80 -23.13 14.10 6.27
CA GLY A 80 -22.69 14.70 7.53
C GLY A 80 -21.19 14.80 7.72
N PHE A 81 -20.37 14.54 6.69
CA PHE A 81 -18.95 14.88 6.74
C PHE A 81 -18.78 16.40 6.69
N ASN A 82 -17.71 16.91 7.32
CA ASN A 82 -17.38 18.34 7.31
C ASN A 82 -16.00 18.62 6.70
N THR A 83 -15.30 17.58 6.21
CA THR A 83 -13.99 17.73 5.59
C THR A 83 -13.78 16.68 4.51
N VAL A 84 -13.21 17.10 3.39
CA VAL A 84 -12.75 16.24 2.30
C VAL A 84 -11.23 16.26 2.29
N VAL A 85 -10.61 15.10 2.15
CA VAL A 85 -9.19 14.96 1.82
C VAL A 85 -9.10 14.35 0.42
N TYR A 86 -8.60 15.12 -0.55
CA TYR A 86 -8.43 14.62 -1.91
C TYR A 86 -6.96 14.30 -2.19
N ASP A 87 -6.67 13.06 -2.58
CA ASP A 87 -5.33 12.65 -2.99
C ASP A 87 -4.99 13.27 -4.35
N VAL A 88 -4.03 14.19 -4.37
CA VAL A 88 -3.59 14.92 -5.56
C VAL A 88 -2.31 14.35 -6.17
N LYS A 89 -1.55 13.55 -5.40
CA LYS A 89 -0.37 12.82 -5.87
C LYS A 89 -0.30 11.43 -5.21
N PRO A 90 -0.98 10.43 -5.80
CA PRO A 90 -0.92 9.04 -5.32
C PRO A 90 0.48 8.44 -5.45
N ILE A 91 0.65 7.22 -4.92
CA ILE A 91 1.93 6.50 -4.84
C ILE A 91 2.71 6.38 -6.16
N VAL A 92 2.05 6.46 -7.32
CA VAL A 92 2.70 6.42 -8.64
C VAL A 92 3.56 7.65 -8.95
N GLY A 93 3.46 8.73 -8.15
CA GLY A 93 4.26 9.95 -8.32
C GLY A 93 3.76 10.90 -9.42
N ARG A 94 2.53 10.69 -9.91
CA ARG A 94 1.86 11.55 -10.90
C ARG A 94 0.75 12.36 -10.25
N THR A 95 0.47 13.55 -10.77
CA THR A 95 -0.53 14.45 -10.19
C THR A 95 -1.89 14.34 -10.87
N THR A 96 -2.98 14.51 -10.12
CA THR A 96 -4.33 14.61 -10.70
C THR A 96 -4.63 16.02 -11.24
N TYR A 97 -3.85 17.01 -10.84
CA TYR A 97 -3.92 18.40 -11.29
C TYR A 97 -2.74 18.77 -12.23
N PRO A 98 -2.81 19.89 -12.98
CA PRO A 98 -1.70 20.37 -13.81
C PRO A 98 -0.51 20.86 -12.96
N SER A 99 0.53 20.04 -12.89
CA SER A 99 1.78 20.33 -12.18
C SER A 99 2.91 20.66 -13.16
N ALA A 100 3.81 21.56 -12.77
CA ALA A 100 5.09 21.77 -13.46
C ALA A 100 6.15 20.74 -13.05
N LEU A 101 5.89 19.93 -12.03
CA LEU A 101 6.86 19.05 -11.38
C LEU A 101 6.68 17.57 -11.72
N ALA A 102 5.49 17.16 -12.16
CA ALA A 102 5.17 15.78 -12.47
C ALA A 102 4.16 15.64 -13.60
N ASP A 103 4.20 14.47 -14.24
CA ASP A 103 3.24 14.08 -15.27
C ASP A 103 1.84 13.92 -14.69
N ARG A 104 0.82 14.18 -15.51
CA ARG A 104 -0.58 14.01 -15.13
C ARG A 104 -1.00 12.54 -15.09
N LEU A 105 -1.78 12.18 -14.08
CA LEU A 105 -2.48 10.89 -14.00
C LEU A 105 -3.79 10.95 -14.79
N THR A 106 -3.72 10.72 -16.09
CA THR A 106 -4.90 10.77 -17.00
C THR A 106 -5.56 9.40 -17.22
N ALA A 107 -4.90 8.32 -16.80
CA ALA A 107 -5.44 6.97 -16.90
C ALA A 107 -4.91 6.07 -15.78
N TRP A 108 -5.81 5.26 -15.21
CA TRP A 108 -5.46 4.19 -14.29
C TRP A 108 -6.47 3.04 -14.44
N ARG A 109 -6.00 1.87 -14.87
CA ARG A 109 -6.82 0.71 -15.24
C ARG A 109 -7.87 1.06 -16.30
N GLU A 110 -9.15 1.00 -15.96
CA GLU A 110 -10.27 1.38 -16.83
C GLU A 110 -10.63 2.87 -16.68
N ALA A 111 -10.22 3.50 -15.58
CA ALA A 111 -10.56 4.90 -15.30
C ALA A 111 -9.72 5.86 -16.15
N ARG A 112 -10.37 6.92 -16.65
CA ARG A 112 -9.77 7.95 -17.51
C ARG A 112 -10.14 9.34 -17.01
N MET A 113 -9.23 10.28 -17.16
CA MET A 113 -9.43 11.70 -16.89
C MET A 113 -8.93 12.51 -18.09
N ASP A 114 -9.72 13.49 -18.52
CA ASP A 114 -9.34 14.38 -19.60
C ASP A 114 -8.01 15.09 -19.26
N PRO A 115 -6.97 15.00 -20.11
CA PRO A 115 -5.70 15.68 -19.93
C PRO A 115 -5.77 17.21 -19.79
N ASN A 116 -6.91 17.84 -20.09
CA ASN A 116 -7.15 19.27 -19.93
C ASN A 116 -8.04 19.61 -18.73
N PHE A 117 -8.69 18.63 -18.10
CA PHE A 117 -9.56 18.89 -16.96
C PHE A 117 -8.76 18.97 -15.67
N ASP A 118 -8.81 20.09 -14.96
CA ASP A 118 -8.26 20.23 -13.61
C ASP A 118 -9.38 20.02 -12.57
N PRO A 119 -9.32 18.97 -11.71
CA PRO A 119 -10.36 18.73 -10.71
C PRO A 119 -10.33 19.74 -9.54
N MET A 120 -9.19 20.39 -9.29
CA MET A 120 -9.00 21.17 -8.06
C MET A 120 -9.89 22.41 -7.96
N PRO A 121 -10.09 23.22 -9.02
CA PRO A 121 -11.01 24.36 -8.97
C PRO A 121 -12.45 23.97 -8.60
N GLU A 122 -12.95 22.82 -9.10
CA GLU A 122 -14.30 22.38 -8.75
C GLU A 122 -14.38 21.87 -7.31
N PHE A 123 -13.36 21.15 -6.83
CA PHE A 123 -13.29 20.78 -5.42
C PHE A 123 -13.32 22.01 -4.50
N VAL A 124 -12.51 23.03 -4.78
CA VAL A 124 -12.49 24.30 -4.01
C VAL A 124 -13.87 24.95 -4.03
N LYS A 125 -14.45 25.11 -5.22
CA LYS A 125 -15.77 25.74 -5.40
C LYS A 125 -16.86 25.02 -4.62
N THR A 126 -17.03 23.71 -4.83
CA THR A 126 -18.15 22.97 -4.23
C THR A 126 -17.94 22.74 -2.74
N ALA A 127 -16.71 22.48 -2.28
CA ALA A 127 -16.44 22.32 -0.85
C ALA A 127 -16.79 23.60 -0.08
N ARG A 128 -16.38 24.76 -0.59
CA ARG A 128 -16.72 26.06 0.02
C ARG A 128 -18.20 26.36 0.00
N ALA A 129 -18.89 26.11 -1.11
CA ALA A 129 -20.33 26.30 -1.20
C ALA A 129 -21.10 25.45 -0.17
N ARG A 130 -20.55 24.30 0.23
CA ARG A 130 -21.12 23.39 1.23
C ARG A 130 -20.53 23.54 2.63
N GLY A 131 -19.62 24.50 2.85
CA GLY A 131 -18.97 24.72 4.14
C GLY A 131 -18.09 23.55 4.61
N LEU A 132 -17.56 22.76 3.67
CA LEU A 132 -16.62 21.67 3.95
C LEU A 132 -15.18 22.20 3.93
N GLY A 133 -14.37 21.72 4.87
CA GLY A 133 -12.91 21.87 4.75
C GLY A 133 -12.37 21.03 3.60
N LEU A 134 -11.44 21.57 2.82
CA LEU A 134 -10.77 20.89 1.72
C LEU A 134 -9.27 20.78 2.02
N TYR A 135 -8.83 19.55 2.29
CA TYR A 135 -7.44 19.20 2.42
C TYR A 135 -7.00 18.42 1.18
N VAL A 136 -5.74 18.56 0.82
CA VAL A 136 -5.13 17.73 -0.24
C VAL A 136 -4.09 16.81 0.34
N ALA A 137 -4.01 15.60 -0.20
CA ALA A 137 -3.03 14.62 0.18
C ALA A 137 -2.04 14.31 -0.93
N LEU A 138 -0.79 14.05 -0.56
CA LEU A 138 0.24 13.59 -1.48
C LEU A 138 1.17 12.61 -0.77
N ASN A 139 1.73 11.69 -1.54
CA ASN A 139 2.82 10.86 -1.05
C ASN A 139 4.13 11.67 -1.10
N ALA A 140 4.87 11.76 0.01
CA ALA A 140 6.06 12.60 0.12
C ALA A 140 7.24 12.03 -0.68
N PHE A 141 7.47 10.72 -0.55
CA PHE A 141 8.63 10.06 -1.16
C PHE A 141 8.26 8.87 -2.05
N SER A 142 6.97 8.63 -2.30
CA SER A 142 6.55 7.66 -3.33
C SER A 142 6.52 8.31 -4.72
N GLU A 143 7.37 7.81 -5.62
CA GLU A 143 7.51 8.33 -6.99
C GLU A 143 7.43 7.23 -8.07
N GLY A 144 6.73 6.12 -7.78
CA GLY A 144 6.53 5.05 -8.76
C GLY A 144 5.73 3.88 -8.23
N HIS A 145 5.28 3.01 -9.15
CA HIS A 145 4.38 1.91 -8.85
C HIS A 145 4.84 0.59 -9.48
N LEU A 146 5.02 -0.46 -8.68
CA LEU A 146 5.52 -1.77 -9.11
C LEU A 146 4.64 -2.42 -10.19
N PHE A 147 3.32 -2.40 -10.06
CA PHE A 147 2.45 -2.97 -11.11
C PHE A 147 2.59 -2.26 -12.47
N ALA A 148 2.88 -0.96 -12.46
CA ALA A 148 3.14 -0.21 -13.68
C ALA A 148 4.49 -0.61 -14.30
N LYS A 149 5.52 -0.88 -13.47
CA LYS A 149 6.79 -1.49 -13.92
C LYS A 149 6.58 -2.89 -14.50
N GLN A 150 5.92 -3.79 -13.76
CA GLN A 150 5.75 -5.19 -14.14
C GLN A 150 4.90 -5.40 -15.40
N GLN A 151 3.94 -4.50 -15.63
CA GLN A 151 3.05 -4.53 -16.79
C GLN A 151 3.32 -3.37 -17.75
N ALA A 152 4.55 -2.89 -17.81
CA ALA A 152 4.95 -1.84 -18.74
C ALA A 152 4.80 -2.30 -20.20
N GLY A 153 4.42 -1.37 -21.08
CA GLY A 153 4.28 -1.63 -22.51
C GLY A 153 3.11 -0.87 -23.15
N PRO A 154 2.93 -0.98 -24.47
CA PRO A 154 1.95 -0.19 -25.24
C PRO A 154 0.50 -0.33 -24.74
N ASN A 155 0.16 -1.49 -24.14
CA ASN A 155 -1.18 -1.80 -23.65
C ASN A 155 -1.27 -1.85 -22.13
N SER A 156 -0.32 -1.21 -21.41
CA SER A 156 -0.33 -1.21 -19.95
C SER A 156 -1.59 -0.54 -19.40
N PRO A 157 -2.33 -1.19 -18.47
CA PRO A 157 -3.44 -0.53 -17.80
C PRO A 157 -2.96 0.56 -16.82
N PHE A 158 -1.67 0.63 -16.49
CA PHE A 158 -1.13 1.57 -15.51
C PHE A 158 -0.31 2.71 -16.15
N GLY A 159 0.19 2.52 -17.37
CA GLY A 159 1.01 3.50 -18.09
C GLY A 159 2.44 3.55 -17.56
N ASP A 160 3.02 4.75 -17.52
CA ASP A 160 4.40 4.98 -17.05
C ASP A 160 4.61 4.47 -15.60
N PRO A 161 5.68 3.70 -15.32
CA PRO A 161 6.03 3.23 -13.97
C PRO A 161 6.21 4.32 -12.91
N GLY A 162 6.53 5.54 -13.31
CA GLY A 162 6.72 6.70 -12.45
C GLY A 162 8.13 7.29 -12.54
N TRP A 163 8.24 8.57 -12.15
CA TRP A 163 9.46 9.36 -12.22
C TRP A 163 10.65 8.70 -11.51
N GLY A 164 10.44 8.09 -10.34
CA GLY A 164 11.50 7.49 -9.54
C GLY A 164 12.25 6.35 -10.25
N TYR A 165 11.62 5.64 -11.19
CA TYR A 165 12.30 4.60 -11.97
C TYR A 165 13.29 5.17 -12.99
N ARG A 166 13.16 6.44 -13.37
CA ARG A 166 14.13 7.17 -14.20
C ARG A 166 15.26 7.81 -13.39
N HIS A 167 15.15 7.79 -12.06
CA HIS A 167 16.08 8.42 -11.12
C HIS A 167 16.59 7.43 -10.07
N PRO A 168 17.26 6.33 -10.46
CA PRO A 168 17.77 5.33 -9.53
C PRO A 168 18.77 5.90 -8.50
N GLU A 169 19.50 6.95 -8.85
CA GLU A 169 20.40 7.67 -7.95
C GLU A 169 19.70 8.35 -6.78
N LEU A 170 18.38 8.58 -6.89
CA LEU A 170 17.58 9.24 -5.87
C LEU A 170 16.75 8.26 -5.01
N GLN A 171 16.78 6.96 -5.32
CA GLN A 171 16.00 5.94 -4.63
C GLN A 171 16.56 5.61 -3.24
N SER A 172 15.68 5.12 -2.36
CA SER A 172 16.10 4.49 -1.11
C SER A 172 16.86 3.19 -1.39
N VAL A 173 17.83 2.88 -0.54
CA VAL A 173 18.49 1.56 -0.51
C VAL A 173 17.88 0.78 0.64
N ILE A 174 17.45 -0.44 0.37
CA ILE A 174 16.88 -1.32 1.37
C ILE A 174 17.80 -2.52 1.63
N TYR A 175 17.71 -3.01 2.85
CA TYR A 175 18.26 -4.29 3.24
C TYR A 175 17.28 -5.40 2.84
N VAL A 176 17.73 -6.33 2.01
CA VAL A 176 16.99 -7.54 1.66
C VAL A 176 17.76 -8.74 2.18
N ALA A 177 17.13 -9.53 3.04
CA ALA A 177 17.67 -10.81 3.48
C ALA A 177 17.16 -11.92 2.55
N TYR A 178 18.04 -12.47 1.72
CA TYR A 178 17.73 -13.66 0.95
C TYR A 178 17.95 -14.91 1.80
N PRO A 179 16.99 -15.85 1.88
CA PRO A 179 17.27 -17.13 2.51
C PRO A 179 18.32 -17.89 1.70
N THR A 180 19.17 -18.66 2.36
CA THR A 180 20.17 -19.51 1.70
C THR A 180 20.10 -20.94 2.20
N LEU A 181 20.44 -21.89 1.32
CA LEU A 181 20.66 -23.30 1.64
C LEU A 181 22.00 -23.72 1.05
N GLY A 182 22.88 -24.24 1.89
CA GLY A 182 24.24 -24.62 1.47
C GLY A 182 25.04 -23.47 0.85
N GLY A 183 24.79 -22.23 1.28
CA GLY A 183 25.41 -21.03 0.73
C GLY A 183 24.85 -20.54 -0.61
N LEU A 184 23.83 -21.20 -1.17
CA LEU A 184 23.14 -20.76 -2.37
C LEU A 184 21.85 -20.02 -2.03
N ARG A 185 21.55 -18.94 -2.75
CA ARG A 185 20.29 -18.21 -2.60
C ARG A 185 19.09 -19.10 -2.91
N LEU A 186 18.13 -19.07 -2.00
CA LEU A 186 16.80 -19.65 -2.11
C LEU A 186 15.82 -18.53 -2.44
N HIS A 187 14.89 -18.81 -3.36
CA HIS A 187 13.80 -17.89 -3.64
C HIS A 187 12.99 -17.60 -2.35
N PRO A 188 12.73 -16.33 -2.01
CA PRO A 188 12.09 -15.98 -0.72
C PRO A 188 10.65 -16.46 -0.60
N SER A 189 9.92 -16.53 -1.71
CA SER A 189 8.54 -17.06 -1.74
C SER A 189 8.52 -18.56 -1.98
N VAL A 190 7.59 -19.25 -1.31
CA VAL A 190 7.20 -20.64 -1.60
C VAL A 190 6.23 -20.64 -2.78
N ASP A 191 6.35 -21.63 -3.67
CA ASP A 191 5.60 -21.75 -4.93
C ASP A 191 5.74 -20.54 -5.88
N PRO A 192 6.98 -20.08 -6.19
CA PRO A 192 7.14 -18.95 -7.09
C PRO A 192 6.63 -19.26 -8.50
N ALA A 193 5.84 -18.35 -9.06
CA ALA A 193 5.37 -18.45 -10.45
C ALA A 193 6.53 -18.34 -11.46
N ALA A 194 7.58 -17.59 -11.11
CA ALA A 194 8.86 -17.51 -11.81
C ALA A 194 9.97 -17.21 -10.78
N TRP A 195 11.20 -17.67 -11.05
CA TRP A 195 12.36 -17.36 -10.22
C TRP A 195 13.66 -17.42 -11.02
N ASP A 196 14.67 -16.71 -10.55
CA ASP A 196 16.03 -16.63 -11.09
C ASP A 196 17.10 -17.13 -10.12
N THR A 197 16.79 -17.20 -8.82
CA THR A 197 17.68 -17.76 -7.78
C THR A 197 18.07 -19.23 -8.07
N PRO A 198 19.26 -19.68 -7.61
CA PRO A 198 19.71 -21.06 -7.81
C PRO A 198 18.77 -22.13 -7.23
N LEU A 199 18.03 -21.80 -6.18
CA LEU A 199 17.12 -22.72 -5.50
C LEU A 199 15.73 -22.11 -5.35
N ALA A 200 14.68 -22.91 -5.46
CA ALA A 200 13.31 -22.54 -5.14
C ALA A 200 12.62 -23.66 -4.35
N LEU A 201 11.68 -23.28 -3.49
CA LEU A 201 10.91 -24.23 -2.68
C LEU A 201 9.45 -24.23 -3.11
N PHE A 202 8.89 -25.42 -3.30
CA PHE A 202 7.49 -25.61 -3.65
C PHE A 202 6.76 -26.43 -2.58
N ALA A 203 5.55 -25.99 -2.23
CA ALA A 203 4.63 -26.72 -1.36
C ALA A 203 3.76 -27.72 -2.12
N LYS A 204 3.75 -27.64 -3.45
CA LYS A 204 3.06 -28.53 -4.39
C LYS A 204 3.96 -28.85 -5.58
N ILE A 205 3.66 -29.89 -6.33
CA ILE A 205 4.39 -30.16 -7.59
C ILE A 205 4.11 -28.97 -8.54
N PRO A 206 5.15 -28.25 -9.01
CA PRO A 206 4.94 -27.13 -9.91
C PRO A 206 4.42 -27.62 -11.26
N THR A 207 3.59 -26.80 -11.91
CA THR A 207 3.11 -27.06 -13.28
C THR A 207 4.17 -26.74 -14.34
N GLN A 208 5.24 -26.05 -13.93
CA GLN A 208 6.35 -25.66 -14.79
C GLN A 208 7.23 -26.87 -15.10
N THR A 209 7.76 -26.95 -16.32
CA THR A 209 8.75 -27.97 -16.67
C THR A 209 10.04 -27.74 -15.89
N ILE A 210 10.42 -28.71 -15.07
CA ILE A 210 11.69 -28.71 -14.34
C ILE A 210 12.64 -29.70 -15.01
N THR A 211 13.83 -29.23 -15.34
CA THR A 211 14.93 -30.06 -15.84
C THR A 211 16.02 -30.11 -14.78
N GLY A 212 16.57 -31.30 -14.54
CA GLY A 212 17.63 -31.53 -13.55
C GLY A 212 17.12 -32.06 -12.20
N PRO A 213 18.02 -32.16 -11.21
CA PRO A 213 17.74 -32.83 -9.95
C PRO A 213 16.84 -32.01 -9.04
N THR A 214 15.96 -32.71 -8.32
CA THR A 214 15.09 -32.16 -7.28
C THR A 214 15.27 -32.95 -5.98
N ALA A 215 14.93 -32.33 -4.85
CA ALA A 215 14.92 -32.99 -3.54
C ALA A 215 13.56 -32.80 -2.85
N THR A 216 12.97 -33.88 -2.37
CA THR A 216 11.86 -33.81 -1.43
C THR A 216 12.41 -33.64 -0.02
N VAL A 217 11.90 -32.65 0.71
CA VAL A 217 12.26 -32.38 2.11
C VAL A 217 11.03 -32.35 3.00
N ASP A 218 11.19 -32.64 4.28
CA ASP A 218 10.11 -32.51 5.27
C ASP A 218 9.97 -31.06 5.78
N ALA A 219 9.05 -30.86 6.74
CA ALA A 219 8.80 -29.55 7.36
C ALA A 219 10.00 -28.95 8.11
N ASN A 220 10.99 -29.78 8.46
CA ASN A 220 12.23 -29.38 9.13
C ASN A 220 13.42 -29.30 8.15
N LEU A 221 13.15 -29.31 6.84
CA LEU A 221 14.15 -29.35 5.78
C LEU A 221 15.11 -30.54 5.86
N ARG A 222 14.64 -31.67 6.39
CA ARG A 222 15.36 -32.95 6.28
C ARG A 222 15.09 -33.55 4.91
N VAL A 223 16.15 -33.93 4.20
CA VAL A 223 16.07 -34.56 2.88
C VAL A 223 15.42 -35.93 3.01
N ILE A 224 14.33 -36.15 2.28
CA ILE A 224 13.62 -37.43 2.22
C ILE A 224 14.16 -38.25 1.04
N ALA A 225 14.23 -37.63 -0.13
CA ALA A 225 14.70 -38.25 -1.36
C ALA A 225 15.23 -37.20 -2.34
N THR A 226 16.09 -37.64 -3.25
CA THR A 226 16.59 -36.87 -4.40
C THR A 226 16.32 -37.65 -5.67
N GLN A 227 15.95 -36.97 -6.75
CA GLN A 227 15.68 -37.61 -8.04
C GLN A 227 15.89 -36.64 -9.20
N GLU A 228 15.99 -37.17 -10.42
CA GLU A 228 15.91 -36.35 -11.63
C GLU A 228 14.45 -35.96 -11.94
N GLY A 229 14.23 -34.70 -12.28
CA GLY A 229 12.91 -34.16 -12.59
C GLY A 229 11.95 -34.16 -11.40
N LEU A 230 10.65 -34.02 -11.70
CA LEU A 230 9.59 -33.90 -10.69
C LEU A 230 9.20 -35.26 -10.11
N PRO A 231 8.89 -35.34 -8.79
CA PRO A 231 8.31 -36.55 -8.21
C PRO A 231 6.89 -36.77 -8.72
N ALA A 232 6.44 -38.03 -8.72
CA ALA A 232 5.08 -38.37 -9.10
C ALA A 232 4.03 -37.85 -8.10
N THR A 233 4.39 -37.81 -6.81
CA THR A 233 3.53 -37.32 -5.73
C THR A 233 4.36 -36.52 -4.72
N LEU A 234 3.70 -35.62 -4.00
CA LEU A 234 4.28 -34.88 -2.88
C LEU A 234 3.30 -34.96 -1.70
N ALA A 235 3.72 -35.57 -0.59
CA ALA A 235 2.84 -35.80 0.55
C ALA A 235 2.58 -34.50 1.33
N ALA A 236 1.50 -34.48 2.12
CA ALA A 236 1.18 -33.36 2.99
C ALA A 236 2.34 -33.08 3.97
N GLY A 237 2.73 -31.81 4.10
CA GLY A 237 3.85 -31.39 4.94
C GLY A 237 5.24 -31.54 4.30
N GLN A 238 5.35 -32.19 3.14
CA GLN A 238 6.58 -32.20 2.36
C GLN A 238 6.70 -30.93 1.51
N ARG A 239 7.94 -30.62 1.13
CA ARG A 239 8.29 -29.57 0.19
C ARG A 239 9.21 -30.12 -0.89
N LEU A 240 9.14 -29.54 -2.06
CA LEU A 240 10.03 -29.85 -3.17
C LEU A 240 11.05 -28.73 -3.33
N LEU A 241 12.32 -29.04 -3.08
CA LEU A 241 13.45 -28.18 -3.39
C LEU A 241 13.84 -28.41 -4.84
N VAL A 242 13.79 -27.34 -5.63
CA VAL A 242 14.11 -27.35 -7.05
C VAL A 242 15.33 -26.48 -7.29
N GLY A 243 16.29 -27.00 -8.06
CA GLY A 243 17.52 -26.30 -8.40
C GLY A 243 17.51 -25.77 -9.82
N ARG A 244 18.35 -24.77 -10.06
CA ARG A 244 18.78 -24.31 -11.39
C ARG A 244 20.27 -23.98 -11.35
N ALA A 245 20.98 -24.15 -12.47
CA ALA A 245 22.41 -23.85 -12.58
C ALA A 245 23.22 -24.46 -11.42
N ALA A 246 23.88 -23.64 -10.59
CA ALA A 246 24.64 -24.11 -9.42
C ALA A 246 23.79 -24.92 -8.41
N GLY A 247 22.47 -24.66 -8.37
CA GLY A 247 21.53 -25.43 -7.54
C GLY A 247 21.40 -26.89 -7.95
N HIS A 248 21.66 -27.25 -9.22
CA HIS A 248 21.66 -28.66 -9.64
C HIS A 248 22.76 -29.44 -8.92
N GLY A 249 23.98 -28.89 -8.90
CA GLY A 249 25.12 -29.53 -8.23
C GLY A 249 24.89 -29.65 -6.72
N PHE A 250 24.30 -28.61 -6.10
CA PHE A 250 23.95 -28.66 -4.68
C PHE A 250 22.93 -29.77 -4.39
N ILE A 251 21.83 -29.85 -5.14
CA ILE A 251 20.80 -30.88 -4.92
C ILE A 251 21.35 -32.28 -5.18
N ALA A 252 22.14 -32.48 -6.24
CA ALA A 252 22.77 -33.77 -6.54
C ALA A 252 23.73 -34.24 -5.45
N SER A 253 24.28 -33.31 -4.64
CA SER A 253 25.15 -33.65 -3.50
C SER A 253 24.40 -34.06 -2.24
N LEU A 254 23.07 -33.90 -2.19
CA LEU A 254 22.28 -34.17 -0.99
C LEU A 254 22.04 -35.68 -0.81
N ALA A 255 22.23 -36.15 0.43
CA ALA A 255 21.90 -37.52 0.81
C ALA A 255 20.55 -37.58 1.55
N PRO A 256 19.73 -38.62 1.32
CA PRO A 256 18.57 -38.89 2.16
C PRO A 256 18.93 -38.91 3.65
N GLY A 257 18.13 -38.22 4.47
CA GLY A 257 18.34 -38.05 5.91
C GLY A 257 19.22 -36.86 6.30
N ALA A 258 19.85 -36.15 5.37
CA ALA A 258 20.60 -34.93 5.66
C ALA A 258 19.66 -33.81 6.14
N ASN A 259 20.07 -33.05 7.16
CA ASN A 259 19.35 -31.87 7.61
C ASN A 259 19.91 -30.63 6.91
N LEU A 260 19.07 -29.90 6.19
CA LEU A 260 19.48 -28.62 5.59
C LEU A 260 19.29 -27.49 6.61
N SER A 261 20.25 -26.58 6.67
CA SER A 261 20.16 -25.39 7.52
C SER A 261 19.84 -24.16 6.68
N LEU A 262 18.83 -23.40 7.10
CA LEU A 262 18.55 -22.08 6.53
C LEU A 262 19.56 -21.07 7.04
N GLY A 263 20.28 -20.47 6.11
CA GLY A 263 21.05 -19.26 6.34
C GLY A 263 20.34 -18.04 5.78
N SER A 264 21.00 -16.89 5.88
CA SER A 264 20.61 -15.69 5.15
C SER A 264 21.84 -15.02 4.55
N GLU A 265 21.62 -14.35 3.43
CA GLU A 265 22.59 -13.48 2.79
C GLU A 265 21.99 -12.07 2.71
N ALA A 266 22.76 -11.09 3.18
CA ALA A 266 22.38 -9.68 3.12
C ALA A 266 22.67 -9.12 1.73
N ALA A 267 21.66 -8.51 1.11
CA ALA A 267 21.81 -7.69 -0.08
C ALA A 267 21.33 -6.27 0.22
N TRP A 268 22.12 -5.28 -0.20
CA TRP A 268 21.71 -3.88 -0.21
C TRP A 268 21.44 -3.51 -1.65
N MET A 269 20.20 -3.12 -1.93
CA MET A 269 19.79 -2.80 -3.28
C MET A 269 18.79 -1.67 -3.27
N ARG A 270 18.63 -1.00 -4.42
CA ARG A 270 17.64 0.08 -4.52
C ARG A 270 16.24 -0.50 -4.45
N THR A 271 15.30 0.28 -3.92
CA THR A 271 13.89 -0.13 -3.84
C THR A 271 13.31 -0.54 -5.19
N GLY A 272 13.71 0.12 -6.28
CA GLY A 272 13.25 -0.22 -7.63
C GLY A 272 13.89 -1.47 -8.24
N GLU A 273 14.93 -2.02 -7.59
CA GLU A 273 15.58 -3.28 -7.98
C GLU A 273 14.99 -4.46 -7.20
N ALA A 274 14.54 -4.23 -5.96
CA ALA A 274 14.06 -5.29 -5.08
C ALA A 274 12.67 -5.84 -5.42
N ASP A 275 11.82 -5.03 -6.07
CA ASP A 275 10.44 -5.39 -6.48
C ASP A 275 9.58 -6.05 -5.38
N ASN A 276 9.89 -5.76 -4.12
CA ASN A 276 9.25 -6.33 -2.94
C ASN A 276 8.23 -5.38 -2.29
N GLN A 277 8.08 -4.17 -2.83
CA GLN A 277 7.13 -3.16 -2.36
C GLN A 277 6.40 -2.54 -3.55
N VAL A 278 5.11 -2.26 -3.38
CA VAL A 278 4.29 -1.66 -4.44
C VAL A 278 4.70 -0.22 -4.75
N PRO A 279 4.73 0.70 -3.76
CA PRO A 279 5.22 2.05 -4.00
C PRO A 279 6.76 2.11 -4.06
N LEU A 280 7.31 2.85 -5.03
CA LEU A 280 8.75 3.08 -5.16
C LEU A 280 9.18 4.25 -4.27
N MET A 281 10.00 3.96 -3.26
CA MET A 281 10.45 4.96 -2.28
C MET A 281 11.73 5.68 -2.71
N MET A 282 11.67 7.00 -2.69
CA MET A 282 12.83 7.89 -2.83
C MET A 282 13.54 8.07 -1.48
N ASN A 283 14.84 8.36 -1.51
CA ASN A 283 15.62 8.53 -0.29
C ASN A 283 15.32 9.89 0.38
N PRO A 284 14.71 9.92 1.58
CA PRO A 284 14.34 11.17 2.24
C PRO A 284 15.54 11.96 2.75
N HIS A 285 16.74 11.36 2.83
CA HIS A 285 17.97 12.04 3.24
C HIS A 285 18.62 12.84 2.11
N LEU A 286 18.21 12.63 0.86
CA LEU A 286 18.73 13.38 -0.28
C LEU A 286 18.01 14.73 -0.40
N LYS A 287 18.80 15.81 -0.42
CA LYS A 287 18.29 17.18 -0.53
C LYS A 287 17.43 17.39 -1.77
N ALA A 288 17.76 16.75 -2.90
CA ALA A 288 16.95 16.81 -4.12
C ALA A 288 15.51 16.29 -3.92
N ASN A 289 15.33 15.22 -3.15
CA ASN A 289 14.00 14.67 -2.86
C ASN A 289 13.23 15.55 -1.88
N GLN A 290 13.91 16.10 -0.87
CA GLN A 290 13.33 17.06 0.07
C GLN A 290 12.85 18.33 -0.67
N ASP A 291 13.70 18.89 -1.54
CA ASP A 291 13.38 20.08 -2.32
C ASP A 291 12.22 19.84 -3.28
N ARG A 292 12.15 18.65 -3.89
CA ARG A 292 11.02 18.23 -4.74
C ARG A 292 9.72 18.13 -3.94
N ALA A 293 9.73 17.49 -2.78
CA ALA A 293 8.56 17.37 -1.91
C ALA A 293 8.04 18.76 -1.47
N ILE A 294 8.95 19.66 -1.07
CA ILE A 294 8.61 21.04 -0.70
C ILE A 294 8.07 21.82 -1.91
N SER A 295 8.60 21.59 -3.11
CA SER A 295 8.14 22.26 -4.33
C SER A 295 6.68 21.93 -4.67
N PHE A 296 6.25 20.68 -4.46
CA PHE A 296 4.82 20.32 -4.59
C PHE A 296 3.95 21.06 -3.58
N LEU A 297 4.40 21.17 -2.33
CA LEU A 297 3.67 21.89 -1.30
C LEU A 297 3.47 23.36 -1.67
N LYS A 298 4.54 24.03 -2.13
CA LYS A 298 4.46 25.42 -2.60
C LYS A 298 3.53 25.56 -3.80
N GLU A 299 3.68 24.69 -4.79
CA GLU A 299 2.84 24.73 -5.99
C GLU A 299 1.34 24.61 -5.65
N LEU A 300 0.97 23.68 -4.77
CA LEU A 300 -0.43 23.49 -4.37
C LEU A 300 -0.97 24.69 -3.58
N ALA A 301 -0.19 25.19 -2.62
CA ALA A 301 -0.56 26.35 -1.79
C ALA A 301 -0.69 27.64 -2.61
N ASP A 302 0.13 27.81 -3.65
CA ASP A 302 0.10 28.98 -4.53
C ASP A 302 -1.05 28.91 -5.56
N LYS A 303 -1.41 27.71 -6.03
CA LYS A 303 -2.40 27.52 -7.10
C LYS A 303 -3.84 27.41 -6.60
N TYR A 304 -4.06 26.86 -5.41
CA TYR A 304 -5.39 26.48 -4.97
C TYR A 304 -5.69 26.95 -3.55
N ASP A 305 -6.93 27.40 -3.35
CA ASP A 305 -7.41 27.91 -2.06
C ASP A 305 -7.90 26.76 -1.16
N ILE A 306 -6.92 25.97 -0.69
CA ILE A 306 -7.08 24.77 0.15
C ILE A 306 -6.92 25.10 1.64
N ASP A 307 -7.58 24.34 2.51
CA ASP A 307 -7.52 24.54 3.97
C ASP A 307 -6.32 23.83 4.62
N GLY A 308 -5.71 22.88 3.91
CA GLY A 308 -4.50 22.23 4.38
C GLY A 308 -3.96 21.14 3.46
N LEU A 309 -2.80 20.63 3.82
CA LEU A 309 -2.05 19.66 3.04
C LEU A 309 -1.54 18.56 3.97
N ILE A 310 -1.62 17.31 3.50
CA ILE A 310 -1.28 16.11 4.27
C ILE A 310 -0.32 15.24 3.46
N TYR A 311 0.77 14.79 4.08
CA TYR A 311 1.58 13.73 3.52
C TYR A 311 1.00 12.36 3.93
N ASP A 312 0.57 11.57 2.96
CA ASP A 312 0.05 10.20 3.11
C ASP A 312 0.96 9.24 2.37
N ASP A 313 2.19 9.06 2.86
CA ASP A 313 3.00 7.94 2.41
C ASP A 313 2.38 6.68 2.97
N ARG A 314 1.65 5.94 2.12
CA ARG A 314 1.04 4.66 2.47
C ARG A 314 2.11 3.60 2.70
N LEU A 315 2.76 3.67 3.85
CA LEU A 315 3.68 2.66 4.36
C LEU A 315 2.87 1.48 4.87
N ARG A 316 2.62 0.51 3.98
CA ARG A 316 2.30 -0.85 4.41
C ARG A 316 3.62 -1.58 4.55
N PHE A 317 4.14 -1.66 5.77
CA PHE A 317 5.12 -2.68 6.11
C PHE A 317 4.37 -4.02 6.05
N ASN A 318 4.67 -4.82 5.02
CA ASN A 318 4.25 -6.22 4.96
C ASN A 318 5.34 -7.09 5.57
#